data_AF-A0A9D1ZGQ9-F1
#
_entry.id   AF-A0A9D1ZGQ9-F1
#
_cell.length_a   1.000
_cell.length_b   1.000
_cell.length_c   1.000
_cell.angle_alpha   90.00
_cell.angle_beta   90.00
_cell.angle_gamma   90.00
#
_symmetry.space_group_name_H-M   'P 1'
#
loop_
_entity.id
_entity.type
_entity.pdbx_description
1 polymer ?
#
loop_
_entity_poly.entity_id
_entity_poly.type
_entity_poly.pdbx_seq_one_letter_code
_entity_poly.pdbx_strand_id
1 'polypeptide(L)'
;MRQDSQLRIMDERKDKYPALQNHDYEGFFQRYKLTYVASESWKKVLTAFWRELKMRVSPNDVEELTRVLRDKRASIAKDCESREFYLIWKSCFDLDKGDFDCIKFIYKWNFLCDGHINQEELDGFFSWYCLTKTIDDLLTKIIHEKKNAPGHTTKFFFNINGDIHFGTPASAEEDHEEGEEEDLLKNLIFNERLFDTNRKLIALRSTIAAAIDTGDASIIYGTPQEMRINPGVQGEWYYIVKAIEEARVGKNNFAVTSFIDQMLDWYPTVFSIASSDEWNKYKRHLAKSISEEKRLWRYGKAKTIITLQDMWAKRKYLQMEQAKMERIYSIAYTGLYKKLVDLKQRMDKEKSQQ
;
A
#
# COMPACT_ATOMS: atom_id res chain seq x y z
N MET A 1 -48.80 -5.82 -41.48
CA MET A 1 -47.41 -5.31 -41.48
C MET A 1 -47.29 -4.14 -40.52
N ARG A 2 -46.99 -4.41 -39.25
CA ARG A 2 -46.57 -3.41 -38.25
C ARG A 2 -45.65 -4.15 -37.28
N GLN A 3 -44.39 -4.32 -37.66
CA GLN A 3 -43.37 -4.92 -36.79
C GLN A 3 -41.97 -4.29 -36.92
N ASP A 4 -41.84 -3.16 -37.64
CA ASP A 4 -40.52 -2.53 -37.85
C ASP A 4 -40.28 -1.26 -37.03
N SER A 5 -41.26 -0.81 -36.23
CA SER A 5 -41.15 0.45 -35.49
C SER A 5 -40.61 0.29 -34.05
N GLN A 6 -40.53 -0.93 -33.52
CA GLN A 6 -40.00 -1.18 -32.16
C GLN A 6 -38.50 -1.55 -32.14
N LEU A 7 -37.93 -1.98 -33.28
CA LEU A 7 -36.51 -2.34 -33.37
C LEU A 7 -35.56 -1.14 -33.46
N ARG A 8 -36.05 0.06 -33.78
CA ARG A 8 -35.20 1.27 -33.84
C ARG A 8 -35.04 2.02 -32.51
N ILE A 9 -35.85 1.73 -31.50
CA ILE A 9 -35.76 2.41 -30.18
C ILE A 9 -34.75 1.70 -29.25
N MET A 10 -34.29 0.50 -29.60
CA MET A 10 -33.31 -0.24 -28.82
C MET A 10 -31.84 0.07 -29.15
N ASP A 11 -31.56 0.81 -30.23
CA ASP A 11 -30.17 1.07 -30.65
C ASP A 11 -29.63 2.44 -30.18
N GLU A 12 -30.49 3.40 -29.87
CA GLU A 12 -30.06 4.75 -29.44
C GLU A 12 -29.65 4.85 -27.94
N ARG A 13 -29.77 3.76 -27.16
CA ARG A 13 -29.30 3.73 -25.77
C ARG A 13 -27.87 3.22 -25.59
N LYS A 14 -27.23 2.70 -26.63
CA LYS A 14 -25.87 2.14 -26.52
C LYS A 14 -24.76 3.20 -26.47
N ASP A 15 -25.04 4.44 -26.88
CA ASP A 15 -24.02 5.50 -26.96
C ASP A 15 -23.76 6.24 -25.63
N LYS A 16 -24.44 5.88 -24.54
CA LYS A 16 -24.34 6.58 -23.23
C LYS A 16 -23.61 5.80 -22.14
N TYR A 17 -23.14 4.60 -22.44
CA TYR A 17 -22.51 3.73 -21.45
C TYR A 17 -21.05 3.48 -21.84
N PRO A 18 -20.10 3.61 -20.90
CA PRO A 18 -18.72 3.29 -21.18
C PRO A 18 -18.61 1.81 -21.54
N ALA A 19 -18.16 1.52 -22.76
CA ALA A 19 -18.17 0.17 -23.31
C ALA A 19 -17.08 -0.70 -22.66
N LEU A 20 -17.49 -1.77 -21.98
CA LEU A 20 -16.59 -2.80 -21.49
C LEU A 20 -16.18 -3.71 -22.66
N GLN A 21 -14.93 -3.60 -23.12
CA GLN A 21 -14.41 -4.43 -24.22
C GLN A 21 -13.81 -5.73 -23.68
N ASN A 22 -14.15 -6.87 -24.27
CA ASN A 22 -13.49 -8.17 -24.08
C ASN A 22 -13.28 -8.62 -22.62
N HIS A 23 -14.21 -8.28 -21.70
CA HIS A 23 -14.08 -8.61 -20.28
C HIS A 23 -12.82 -8.04 -19.60
N ASP A 24 -12.23 -6.96 -20.15
CA ASP A 24 -11.09 -6.23 -19.57
C ASP A 24 -11.55 -5.32 -18.42
N TYR A 25 -11.85 -5.92 -17.27
CA TYR A 25 -12.35 -5.22 -16.08
C TYR A 25 -11.30 -4.32 -15.43
N GLU A 26 -10.05 -4.78 -15.37
CA GLU A 26 -8.93 -4.03 -14.81
C GLU A 26 -8.61 -2.81 -15.67
N GLY A 27 -8.42 -3.00 -16.98
CA GLY A 27 -8.14 -1.91 -17.90
C GLY A 27 -9.30 -0.93 -17.98
N PHE A 28 -10.55 -1.39 -17.90
CA PHE A 28 -11.71 -0.51 -17.78
C PHE A 28 -11.60 0.40 -16.55
N PHE A 29 -11.35 -0.18 -15.38
CA PHE A 29 -11.22 0.57 -14.12
C PHE A 29 -10.13 1.64 -14.23
N GLN A 30 -8.94 1.25 -14.69
CA GLN A 30 -7.79 2.17 -14.78
C GLN A 30 -8.00 3.28 -15.81
N ARG A 31 -8.51 2.97 -17.00
CA ARG A 31 -8.82 3.97 -18.04
C ARG A 31 -9.88 4.95 -17.58
N TYR A 32 -10.92 4.45 -16.93
CA TYR A 32 -11.98 5.31 -16.45
C TYR A 32 -11.51 6.21 -15.30
N LYS A 33 -10.75 5.66 -14.34
CA LYS A 33 -10.12 6.45 -13.26
C LYS A 33 -9.31 7.62 -13.84
N LEU A 34 -8.46 7.33 -14.83
CA LEU A 34 -7.60 8.33 -15.45
C LEU A 34 -8.42 9.40 -16.19
N THR A 35 -9.42 8.98 -16.94
CA THR A 35 -10.35 9.90 -17.63
C THR A 35 -11.13 10.76 -16.64
N TYR A 36 -11.61 10.18 -15.54
CA TYR A 36 -12.39 10.87 -14.52
C TYR A 36 -11.54 11.92 -13.79
N VAL A 37 -10.31 11.59 -13.40
CA VAL A 37 -9.39 12.54 -12.75
C VAL A 37 -9.00 13.70 -13.69
N ALA A 38 -9.00 13.48 -15.01
CA ALA A 38 -8.80 14.55 -15.99
C ALA A 38 -10.07 15.39 -16.27
N SER A 39 -11.23 14.97 -15.78
CA SER A 39 -12.53 15.59 -16.12
C SER A 39 -12.83 16.88 -15.36
N GLU A 40 -13.70 17.72 -15.93
CA GLU A 40 -14.25 18.89 -15.25
C GLU A 40 -15.10 18.54 -14.02
N SER A 41 -15.71 17.35 -14.00
CA SER A 41 -16.46 16.85 -12.86
C SER A 41 -15.56 16.67 -11.64
N TRP A 42 -14.40 16.04 -11.82
CA TRP A 42 -13.42 15.90 -10.75
C TRP A 42 -12.85 17.23 -10.30
N LYS A 43 -12.48 18.12 -11.24
CA LYS A 43 -11.98 19.47 -10.90
C LYS A 43 -12.97 20.24 -10.02
N LYS A 44 -14.27 20.15 -10.29
CA LYS A 44 -15.31 20.78 -9.45
C LYS A 44 -15.37 20.18 -8.04
N VAL A 45 -15.34 18.84 -7.93
CA VAL A 45 -15.33 18.13 -6.63
C VAL A 45 -14.11 18.52 -5.81
N LEU A 46 -12.92 18.47 -6.42
CA LEU A 46 -11.65 18.79 -5.78
C LEU A 46 -11.58 20.26 -5.35
N THR A 47 -12.01 21.19 -6.22
CA THR A 47 -12.09 22.62 -5.91
C THR A 47 -13.03 22.90 -4.74
N ALA A 48 -14.19 22.24 -4.69
CA ALA A 48 -15.15 22.38 -3.60
C ALA A 48 -14.56 21.85 -2.27
N PHE A 49 -13.87 20.72 -2.32
CA PHE A 49 -13.16 20.14 -1.18
C PHE A 49 -12.09 21.10 -0.63
N TRP A 50 -11.23 21.66 -1.50
CA TRP A 50 -10.21 22.62 -1.08
C TRP A 50 -10.80 23.91 -0.50
N ARG A 51 -11.88 24.41 -1.11
CA ARG A 51 -12.59 25.59 -0.60
C ARG A 51 -13.17 25.34 0.80
N GLU A 52 -13.77 24.17 1.01
CA GLU A 52 -14.31 23.77 2.32
C GLU A 52 -13.19 23.71 3.37
N LEU A 53 -12.05 23.10 3.05
CA LEU A 53 -10.89 23.03 3.93
C LEU A 53 -10.36 24.43 4.27
N LYS A 54 -10.19 25.29 3.27
CA LYS A 54 -9.71 26.67 3.47
C LYS A 54 -10.64 27.52 4.35
N MET A 55 -11.94 27.26 4.33
CA MET A 55 -12.91 27.97 5.19
C MET A 55 -12.95 27.43 6.62
N ARG A 56 -12.62 26.15 6.83
CA ARG A 56 -12.79 25.46 8.11
C ARG A 56 -11.50 25.29 8.91
N VAL A 57 -10.35 25.42 8.26
CA VAL A 57 -9.05 25.12 8.89
C VAL A 57 -8.18 26.35 8.81
N SER A 58 -7.77 26.85 9.97
CA SER A 58 -6.79 27.93 10.02
C SER A 58 -5.41 27.44 9.55
N PRO A 59 -4.66 28.24 8.77
CA PRO A 59 -3.29 27.88 8.40
C PRO A 59 -2.45 27.54 9.64
N ASN A 60 -1.62 26.50 9.54
CA ASN A 60 -0.78 25.98 10.63
C ASN A 60 -1.52 25.30 11.82
N ASP A 61 -2.85 25.15 11.77
CA ASP A 61 -3.58 24.31 12.72
C ASP A 61 -3.72 22.87 12.22
N VAL A 62 -2.65 22.07 12.41
CA VAL A 62 -2.59 20.69 11.90
C VAL A 62 -3.53 19.76 12.66
N GLU A 63 -3.87 20.08 13.92
CA GLU A 63 -4.84 19.30 14.68
C GLU A 63 -6.26 19.52 14.15
N GLU A 64 -6.62 20.77 13.87
CA GLU A 64 -7.87 21.11 13.19
C GLU A 64 -7.92 20.52 11.79
N LEU A 65 -6.82 20.57 11.03
CA LEU A 65 -6.74 19.94 9.70
C LEU A 65 -6.99 18.44 9.79
N THR A 66 -6.33 17.75 10.73
CA THR A 66 -6.48 16.30 10.93
C THR A 66 -7.93 15.97 11.29
N ARG A 67 -8.55 16.75 12.18
CA ARG A 67 -9.94 16.58 12.61
C ARG A 67 -10.90 16.76 11.44
N VAL A 68 -10.79 17.87 10.70
CA VAL A 68 -11.67 18.18 9.57
C VAL A 68 -11.55 17.14 8.46
N LEU A 69 -10.32 16.65 8.16
CA LEU A 69 -10.12 15.58 7.19
C LEU A 69 -10.77 14.26 7.64
N ARG A 70 -10.66 13.89 8.92
CA ARG A 70 -11.32 12.69 9.48
C ARG A 70 -12.85 12.81 9.46
N ASP A 71 -13.38 13.96 9.85
CA ASP A 71 -14.82 14.23 9.83
C ASP A 71 -15.35 14.18 8.39
N LYS A 72 -14.59 14.76 7.44
CA LYS A 72 -14.94 14.72 6.02
C LYS A 72 -14.91 13.29 5.47
N ARG A 73 -13.90 12.49 5.82
CA ARG A 73 -13.80 11.06 5.46
C ARG A 73 -15.01 10.28 5.98
N ALA A 74 -15.40 10.49 7.24
CA ALA A 74 -16.55 9.83 7.84
C ALA A 74 -17.87 10.27 7.18
N SER A 75 -18.03 11.55 6.85
CA SER A 75 -19.20 12.06 6.12
C SER A 75 -19.31 11.43 4.74
N ILE A 76 -18.21 11.41 3.97
CA ILE A 76 -18.19 10.83 2.63
C ILE A 76 -18.45 9.32 2.67
N ALA A 77 -17.92 8.62 3.67
CA ALA A 77 -18.22 7.21 3.89
C ALA A 77 -19.72 6.99 4.14
N LYS A 78 -20.34 7.78 5.02
CA LYS A 78 -21.77 7.73 5.32
C LYS A 78 -22.64 8.03 4.10
N ASP A 79 -22.28 9.05 3.32
CA ASP A 79 -22.99 9.40 2.08
C ASP A 79 -22.91 8.26 1.05
N CYS A 80 -21.76 7.57 1.00
CA CYS A 80 -21.55 6.41 0.15
C CYS A 80 -22.44 5.22 0.52
N GLU A 81 -22.73 4.99 1.82
CA GLU A 81 -23.59 3.88 2.26
C GLU A 81 -25.00 3.91 1.65
N SER A 82 -25.45 5.11 1.22
CA SER A 82 -26.76 5.30 0.57
C SER A 82 -26.77 4.99 -0.94
N ARG A 83 -25.61 4.70 -1.54
CA ARG A 83 -25.45 4.47 -2.99
C ARG A 83 -25.59 2.99 -3.36
N GLU A 84 -26.10 2.72 -4.55
CA GLU A 84 -26.34 1.35 -5.03
C GLU A 84 -25.03 0.57 -5.17
N PHE A 85 -23.97 1.22 -5.64
CA PHE A 85 -22.65 0.60 -5.79
C PHE A 85 -21.97 0.24 -4.45
N TYR A 86 -22.42 0.80 -3.32
CA TYR A 86 -21.76 0.57 -2.03
C TYR A 86 -21.86 -0.89 -1.57
N LEU A 87 -23.00 -1.54 -1.79
CA LEU A 87 -23.17 -2.96 -1.46
C LEU A 87 -22.22 -3.84 -2.29
N ILE A 88 -22.03 -3.47 -3.55
CA ILE A 88 -21.12 -4.16 -4.47
C ILE A 88 -19.69 -3.95 -4.02
N TRP A 89 -19.31 -2.69 -3.77
CA TRP A 89 -17.99 -2.29 -3.28
C TRP A 89 -17.65 -3.02 -1.98
N LYS A 90 -18.54 -3.00 -0.99
CA LYS A 90 -18.38 -3.66 0.30
C LYS A 90 -18.15 -5.17 0.15
N SER A 91 -18.81 -5.81 -0.83
CA SER A 91 -18.62 -7.25 -1.11
C SER A 91 -17.34 -7.59 -1.89
N CYS A 92 -16.64 -6.56 -2.38
CA CYS A 92 -15.36 -6.64 -3.08
C CYS A 92 -14.22 -6.04 -2.24
N PHE A 93 -14.56 -5.46 -1.10
CA PHE A 93 -13.63 -5.02 -0.09
C PHE A 93 -13.41 -6.17 0.90
N ASP A 94 -12.20 -6.69 0.92
CA ASP A 94 -11.81 -7.71 1.89
C ASP A 94 -11.46 -6.99 3.20
N LEU A 95 -12.40 -6.97 4.15
CA LEU A 95 -12.22 -6.32 5.46
C LEU A 95 -11.05 -6.91 6.24
N ASP A 96 -10.71 -8.18 6.02
CA ASP A 96 -9.62 -8.86 6.71
C ASP A 96 -8.26 -8.52 6.10
N LYS A 97 -8.22 -8.18 4.81
CA LYS A 97 -7.01 -7.77 4.07
C LYS A 97 -6.88 -6.27 3.85
N GLY A 98 -7.93 -5.49 4.09
CA GLY A 98 -7.99 -4.06 3.78
C GLY A 98 -7.85 -3.77 2.28
N ASP A 99 -8.14 -4.75 1.42
CA ASP A 99 -7.87 -4.69 -0.01
C ASP A 99 -9.17 -4.57 -0.81
N PHE A 100 -9.11 -3.78 -1.87
CA PHE A 100 -10.24 -3.52 -2.76
C PHE A 100 -10.00 -4.19 -4.10
N ASP A 101 -10.73 -5.28 -4.35
CA ASP A 101 -10.66 -6.01 -5.61
C ASP A 101 -11.46 -5.27 -6.70
N CYS A 102 -10.78 -4.38 -7.42
CA CYS A 102 -11.38 -3.57 -8.47
C CYS A 102 -11.90 -4.40 -9.65
N ILE A 103 -11.26 -5.55 -9.94
CA ILE A 103 -11.66 -6.46 -11.02
C ILE A 103 -13.00 -7.10 -10.68
N LYS A 104 -13.09 -7.70 -9.48
CA LYS A 104 -14.32 -8.31 -8.97
C LYS A 104 -15.43 -7.28 -8.80
N PHE A 105 -15.09 -6.05 -8.43
CA PHE A 105 -16.04 -4.96 -8.32
C PHE A 105 -16.68 -4.61 -9.66
N ILE A 106 -15.88 -4.30 -10.69
CA ILE A 106 -16.43 -3.97 -12.02
C ILE A 106 -17.13 -5.18 -12.62
N TYR A 107 -16.61 -6.40 -12.44
CA TYR A 107 -17.30 -7.62 -12.87
C TYR A 107 -18.71 -7.74 -12.28
N LYS A 108 -18.83 -7.65 -10.94
CA LYS A 108 -20.12 -7.77 -10.26
C LYS A 108 -21.06 -6.63 -10.61
N TRP A 109 -20.54 -5.42 -10.71
CA TRP A 109 -21.34 -4.25 -11.05
C TRP A 109 -21.87 -4.32 -12.47
N ASN A 110 -21.00 -4.68 -13.42
CA ASN A 110 -21.39 -4.92 -14.80
C ASN A 110 -22.42 -6.05 -14.93
N PHE A 111 -22.29 -7.13 -14.16
CA PHE A 111 -23.26 -8.22 -14.14
C PHE A 111 -24.62 -7.77 -13.58
N LEU A 112 -24.64 -7.04 -12.48
CA LEU A 112 -25.88 -6.57 -11.84
C LEU A 112 -26.62 -5.51 -12.65
N CYS A 113 -25.91 -4.75 -13.47
CA CYS A 113 -26.48 -3.73 -14.36
C CYS A 113 -26.70 -4.23 -15.80
N ASP A 114 -26.72 -5.55 -16.04
CA ASP A 114 -26.90 -6.15 -17.37
C ASP A 114 -25.96 -5.58 -18.46
N GLY A 115 -24.72 -5.26 -18.09
CA GLY A 115 -23.72 -4.66 -18.97
C GLY A 115 -23.83 -3.15 -19.17
N HIS A 116 -24.75 -2.47 -18.48
CA HIS A 116 -25.06 -1.05 -18.65
C HIS A 116 -24.92 -0.26 -17.35
N ILE A 117 -23.68 -0.02 -16.91
CA ILE A 117 -23.41 0.82 -15.72
C ILE A 117 -23.69 2.28 -16.04
N ASN A 118 -24.68 2.89 -15.39
CA ASN A 118 -25.03 4.30 -15.56
C ASN A 118 -23.80 5.20 -15.30
N GLN A 119 -23.54 6.12 -16.23
CA GLN A 119 -22.49 7.13 -16.15
C GLN A 119 -22.55 7.96 -14.86
N GLU A 120 -23.75 8.34 -14.40
CA GLU A 120 -23.91 9.12 -13.16
C GLU A 120 -23.49 8.31 -11.92
N GLU A 121 -23.84 7.03 -11.87
CA GLU A 121 -23.45 6.14 -10.78
C GLU A 121 -21.95 5.82 -10.82
N LEU A 122 -21.38 5.68 -12.03
CA LEU A 122 -19.95 5.46 -12.22
C LEU A 122 -19.14 6.70 -11.81
N ASP A 123 -19.56 7.89 -12.23
CA ASP A 123 -18.98 9.17 -11.81
C ASP A 123 -19.15 9.37 -10.30
N GLY A 124 -20.28 8.95 -9.73
CA GLY A 124 -20.53 8.94 -8.28
C GLY A 124 -19.53 8.08 -7.53
N PHE A 125 -19.28 6.86 -8.00
CA PHE A 125 -18.27 5.97 -7.42
C PHE A 125 -16.86 6.56 -7.54
N PHE A 126 -16.46 7.02 -8.72
CA PHE A 126 -15.10 7.57 -8.90
C PHE A 126 -14.90 8.89 -8.15
N SER A 127 -15.94 9.71 -8.00
CA SER A 127 -15.94 10.89 -7.12
C SER A 127 -15.59 10.48 -5.69
N TRP A 128 -16.34 9.52 -5.15
CA TRP A 128 -16.15 9.00 -3.80
C TRP A 128 -14.77 8.36 -3.61
N TYR A 129 -14.38 7.48 -4.54
CA TYR A 129 -13.13 6.72 -4.49
C TYR A 129 -11.91 7.65 -4.54
N CYS A 130 -11.86 8.57 -5.51
CA CYS A 130 -10.76 9.51 -5.67
C CYS A 130 -10.68 10.53 -4.53
N LEU A 131 -11.82 11.02 -4.03
CA LEU A 131 -11.85 11.95 -2.90
C LEU A 131 -11.41 11.28 -1.60
N THR A 132 -11.84 10.04 -1.36
CA THR A 132 -11.38 9.24 -0.21
C THR A 132 -9.87 9.04 -0.26
N LYS A 133 -9.31 8.68 -1.43
CA LYS A 133 -7.87 8.57 -1.62
C LYS A 133 -7.14 9.89 -1.37
N THR A 134 -7.66 11.01 -1.88
CA THR A 134 -7.07 12.34 -1.67
C THR A 134 -6.99 12.69 -0.18
N ILE A 135 -8.04 12.40 0.59
CA ILE A 135 -8.06 12.63 2.04
C ILE A 135 -7.07 11.71 2.75
N ASP A 136 -7.01 10.45 2.37
CA ASP A 136 -6.09 9.47 2.97
C ASP A 136 -4.62 9.83 2.70
N ASP A 137 -4.31 10.32 1.50
CA ASP A 137 -2.98 10.83 1.14
C ASP A 137 -2.60 12.06 1.98
N LEU A 138 -3.53 12.99 2.21
CA LEU A 138 -3.29 14.17 3.07
C LEU A 138 -3.08 13.80 4.53
N LEU A 139 -3.91 12.91 5.08
CA LEU A 139 -3.73 12.40 6.44
C LEU A 139 -2.38 11.71 6.60
N THR A 140 -1.96 10.97 5.57
CA THR A 140 -0.64 10.32 5.52
C THR A 140 0.49 11.35 5.52
N LYS A 141 0.40 12.38 4.69
CA LYS A 141 1.36 13.50 4.69
C LYS A 141 1.44 14.19 6.06
N ILE A 142 0.31 14.45 6.71
CA ILE A 142 0.29 15.04 8.07
C ILE A 142 1.02 14.16 9.08
N ILE A 143 0.80 12.85 9.03
CA ILE A 143 1.46 11.89 9.93
C ILE A 143 2.97 11.88 9.69
N HIS A 144 3.38 11.90 8.41
CA HIS A 144 4.78 11.96 8.01
C HIS A 144 5.45 13.24 8.54
N GLU A 145 4.84 14.40 8.33
CA GLU A 145 5.35 15.70 8.78
C GLU A 145 5.43 15.82 10.31
N LYS A 146 4.42 15.32 11.03
CA LYS A 146 4.44 15.29 12.51
C LYS A 146 5.57 14.40 13.06
N LYS A 147 5.96 13.36 12.32
CA LYS A 147 7.03 12.44 12.71
C LYS A 147 8.42 13.04 12.46
N ASN A 148 8.55 13.88 11.44
CA ASN A 148 9.83 14.49 11.01
C ASN A 148 10.15 15.82 11.72
N ALA A 149 9.18 16.43 12.41
CA ALA A 149 9.37 17.68 13.16
C ALA A 149 9.16 17.54 14.69
N PRO A 150 9.82 16.61 15.41
CA PRO A 150 9.62 16.43 16.84
C PRO A 150 10.10 17.67 17.62
N GLY A 151 9.15 18.48 18.09
CA GLY A 151 9.42 19.74 18.83
C GLY A 151 9.26 21.02 18.00
N HIS A 152 8.87 20.92 16.72
CA HIS A 152 8.53 22.06 15.88
C HIS A 152 7.06 21.99 15.46
N THR A 153 6.38 23.14 15.38
CA THR A 153 5.01 23.22 14.88
C THR A 153 5.02 22.86 13.40
N THR A 154 4.45 21.71 13.03
CA THR A 154 4.21 21.36 11.63
C THR A 154 3.41 22.49 10.99
N LYS A 155 3.97 23.13 9.96
CA LYS A 155 3.33 24.24 9.25
C LYS A 155 2.75 23.73 7.94
N PHE A 156 1.60 24.25 7.58
CA PHE A 156 1.02 24.02 6.26
C PHE A 156 0.38 25.31 5.75
N PHE A 157 0.39 25.45 4.44
CA PHE A 157 -0.19 26.59 3.74
C PHE A 157 -0.98 26.11 2.53
N PHE A 158 -1.93 26.94 2.11
CA PHE A 158 -2.66 26.75 0.87
C PHE A 158 -1.90 27.45 -0.26
N ASN A 159 -1.62 26.75 -1.36
CA ASN A 159 -1.06 27.39 -2.56
C ASN A 159 -2.12 28.27 -3.27
N ILE A 160 -1.71 28.95 -4.34
CA ILE A 160 -2.59 29.80 -5.17
C ILE A 160 -3.79 29.01 -5.74
N ASN A 161 -3.62 27.70 -5.92
CA ASN A 161 -4.66 26.80 -6.42
C ASN A 161 -5.57 26.21 -5.31
N GLY A 162 -5.26 26.47 -4.03
CA GLY A 162 -6.00 25.99 -2.87
C GLY A 162 -5.56 24.61 -2.34
N ASP A 163 -4.50 24.01 -2.88
CA ASP A 163 -3.93 22.75 -2.39
C ASP A 163 -3.08 22.97 -1.14
N ILE A 164 -3.02 21.96 -0.28
CA ILE A 164 -2.23 21.98 0.96
C ILE A 164 -0.77 21.58 0.67
N HIS A 165 0.15 22.43 1.11
CA HIS A 165 1.58 22.19 1.13
C HIS A 165 2.09 22.28 2.56
N PHE A 166 3.03 21.42 2.91
CA PHE A 166 3.66 21.38 4.23
C PHE A 166 5.03 22.06 4.16
N GLY A 167 5.42 22.79 5.22
CA GLY A 167 6.69 23.51 5.29
C GLY A 167 6.56 25.03 5.39
N THR A 168 7.68 25.74 5.13
CA THR A 168 7.75 27.21 5.19
C THR A 168 7.25 27.81 3.88
N PRO A 169 6.44 28.88 3.86
CA PRO A 169 6.09 29.53 2.62
C PRO A 169 7.36 30.12 2.02
N ALA A 170 7.83 29.53 0.92
CA ALA A 170 8.85 30.16 0.09
C ALA A 170 8.28 31.50 -0.39
N SER A 171 8.85 32.59 0.10
CA SER A 171 8.76 33.87 -0.58
C SER A 171 9.24 33.66 -2.02
N ALA A 172 8.48 34.25 -2.93
CA ALA A 172 8.65 34.18 -4.37
C ALA A 172 10.11 34.20 -4.82
N GLU A 173 10.37 33.41 -5.87
CA GLU A 173 11.57 33.43 -6.72
C GLU A 173 12.83 32.88 -6.05
N GLU A 174 13.14 31.61 -6.35
CA GLU A 174 14.42 31.21 -6.95
C GLU A 174 14.34 29.72 -7.30
N ASP A 175 14.45 29.42 -8.60
CA ASP A 175 14.73 28.10 -9.13
C ASP A 175 16.07 27.63 -8.54
N HIS A 176 16.02 26.85 -7.46
CA HIS A 176 17.15 26.02 -7.04
C HIS A 176 16.77 24.57 -7.30
N GLU A 177 17.62 23.93 -8.11
CA GLU A 177 17.55 22.52 -8.49
C GLU A 177 17.19 21.63 -7.28
N GLU A 178 16.15 20.80 -7.48
CA GLU A 178 15.66 19.81 -6.53
C GLU A 178 16.81 18.87 -6.08
N GLY A 179 17.46 19.21 -4.98
CA GLY A 179 18.26 18.26 -4.20
C GLY A 179 17.33 17.50 -3.28
N GLU A 180 17.00 16.26 -3.64
CA GLU A 180 16.27 15.29 -2.81
C GLU A 180 16.86 15.24 -1.38
N GLU A 181 16.13 15.75 -0.37
CA GLU A 181 16.42 15.40 1.02
C GLU A 181 16.10 13.91 1.23
N GLU A 182 17.12 13.04 1.14
CA GLU A 182 16.98 11.60 1.37
C GLU A 182 16.43 11.32 2.79
N ASP A 183 15.23 10.74 2.90
CA ASP A 183 14.61 10.20 4.13
C ASP A 183 15.64 9.42 4.99
N LEU A 184 16.03 9.93 6.16
CA LEU A 184 16.93 9.23 7.08
C LEU A 184 16.24 8.00 7.70
N LEU A 185 16.61 6.81 7.24
CA LEU A 185 16.02 5.54 7.69
C LEU A 185 16.58 5.10 9.04
N LYS A 186 15.69 4.74 9.98
CA LYS A 186 16.10 4.09 11.22
C LYS A 186 16.60 2.68 10.96
N ASN A 187 17.69 2.30 11.63
CA ASN A 187 18.24 0.96 11.60
C ASN A 187 18.23 0.32 13.00
N LEU A 188 17.23 -0.52 13.27
CA LEU A 188 17.04 -1.24 14.52
C LEU A 188 17.72 -2.62 14.48
N ILE A 189 17.61 -3.34 13.36
CA ILE A 189 17.97 -4.77 13.29
C ILE A 189 19.04 -5.13 12.28
N PHE A 190 19.48 -4.23 11.42
CA PHE A 190 20.45 -4.54 10.37
C PHE A 190 21.87 -4.23 10.79
N ASN A 191 22.83 -4.97 10.23
CA ASN A 191 24.23 -4.85 10.59
C ASN A 191 24.77 -3.47 10.19
N GLU A 192 25.05 -2.62 11.17
CA GLU A 192 25.57 -1.26 10.99
C GLU A 192 26.91 -1.22 10.25
N ARG A 193 27.69 -2.31 10.30
CA ARG A 193 28.91 -2.42 9.49
C ARG A 193 28.63 -2.68 8.01
N LEU A 194 27.47 -3.21 7.64
CA LEU A 194 27.10 -3.38 6.24
C LEU A 194 26.31 -2.17 5.74
N PHE A 195 25.38 -1.67 6.56
CA PHE A 195 24.46 -0.58 6.26
C PHE A 195 24.80 0.65 7.10
N ASP A 196 25.96 1.24 6.83
CA ASP A 196 26.54 2.39 7.55
C ASP A 196 26.08 3.76 7.01
N THR A 197 25.37 3.77 5.88
CA THR A 197 24.90 4.98 5.20
C THR A 197 23.42 4.86 4.88
N ASN A 198 22.74 6.00 4.80
CA ASN A 198 21.31 6.04 4.50
C ASN A 198 20.98 5.43 3.14
N ARG A 199 21.77 5.75 2.11
CA ARG A 199 21.67 5.13 0.77
C ARG A 199 21.72 3.61 0.80
N LYS A 200 22.59 3.00 1.62
CA LYS A 200 22.65 1.53 1.78
C LYS A 200 21.41 0.98 2.48
N LEU A 201 20.85 1.72 3.45
CA LEU A 201 19.58 1.38 4.09
C LEU A 201 18.40 1.49 3.10
N ILE A 202 18.39 2.50 2.23
CA ILE A 202 17.37 2.67 1.18
C ILE A 202 17.41 1.48 0.21
N ALA A 203 18.59 1.10 -0.26
CA ALA A 203 18.76 -0.07 -1.13
C ALA A 203 18.28 -1.37 -0.46
N LEU A 204 18.54 -1.52 0.85
CA LEU A 204 18.04 -2.65 1.63
C LEU A 204 16.51 -2.61 1.78
N ARG A 205 15.93 -1.44 2.08
CA ARG A 205 14.48 -1.21 2.17
C ARG A 205 13.80 -1.61 0.87
N SER A 206 14.27 -1.10 -0.27
CA SER A 206 13.75 -1.47 -1.60
C SER A 206 13.86 -2.97 -1.88
N THR A 207 14.98 -3.60 -1.48
CA THR A 207 15.18 -5.04 -1.69
C THR A 207 14.18 -5.88 -0.90
N ILE A 208 13.88 -5.51 0.34
CA ILE A 208 12.89 -6.20 1.17
C ILE A 208 11.46 -5.88 0.70
N ALA A 209 11.17 -4.63 0.36
CA ALA A 209 9.87 -4.18 -0.14
C ALA A 209 9.43 -4.95 -1.39
N ALA A 210 10.37 -5.26 -2.29
CA ALA A 210 10.07 -6.04 -3.50
C ALA A 210 9.46 -7.42 -3.18
N ALA A 211 9.68 -7.97 -1.98
CA ALA A 211 9.14 -9.25 -1.53
C ALA A 211 7.82 -9.15 -0.75
N ILE A 212 7.34 -7.94 -0.46
CA ILE A 212 6.13 -7.67 0.30
C ILE A 212 5.09 -7.09 -0.66
N ASP A 213 3.84 -7.52 -0.55
CA ASP A 213 2.76 -6.89 -1.30
C ASP A 213 2.41 -5.56 -0.63
N THR A 214 3.09 -4.50 -1.04
CA THR A 214 2.90 -3.14 -0.51
C THR A 214 1.74 -2.40 -1.20
N GLY A 215 0.97 -3.08 -2.04
CA GLY A 215 -0.09 -2.47 -2.86
C GLY A 215 0.44 -1.31 -3.71
N ASP A 216 -0.32 -0.22 -3.73
CA ASP A 216 0.02 1.01 -4.48
C ASP A 216 1.33 1.66 -4.01
N ALA A 217 1.79 1.37 -2.78
CA ALA A 217 3.07 1.89 -2.28
C ALA A 217 4.30 1.26 -2.95
N SER A 218 4.12 0.21 -3.78
CA SER A 218 5.22 -0.40 -4.54
C SER A 218 5.96 0.59 -5.42
N ILE A 219 5.27 1.61 -5.95
CA ILE A 219 5.85 2.69 -6.76
C ILE A 219 6.99 3.42 -6.02
N ILE A 220 6.88 3.53 -4.68
CA ILE A 220 7.84 4.25 -3.82
C ILE A 220 9.09 3.40 -3.55
N TYR A 221 8.96 2.08 -3.58
CA TYR A 221 10.02 1.17 -3.16
C TYR A 221 10.76 0.51 -4.33
N GLY A 222 10.26 0.66 -5.56
CA GLY A 222 10.85 0.15 -6.77
C GLY A 222 10.11 -1.06 -7.33
N THR A 223 10.71 -1.74 -8.31
CA THR A 223 10.03 -2.82 -9.03
C THR A 223 9.72 -4.02 -8.11
N PRO A 224 8.43 -4.35 -7.91
CA PRO A 224 8.05 -5.49 -7.09
C PRO A 224 8.46 -6.80 -7.78
N GLN A 225 8.68 -7.85 -6.99
CA GLN A 225 8.84 -9.18 -7.55
C GLN A 225 7.47 -9.80 -7.90
N GLU A 226 7.47 -10.81 -8.78
CA GLU A 226 6.25 -11.42 -9.33
C GLU A 226 5.35 -12.02 -8.23
N MET A 227 5.95 -12.80 -7.33
CA MET A 227 5.27 -13.40 -6.17
C MET A 227 5.60 -12.62 -4.91
N ARG A 228 4.63 -12.26 -4.08
CA ARG A 228 4.89 -11.44 -2.88
C ARG A 228 4.24 -12.02 -1.63
N ILE A 229 4.80 -11.72 -0.47
CA ILE A 229 4.18 -12.03 0.82
C ILE A 229 2.98 -11.13 0.98
N ASN A 230 1.84 -11.72 1.31
CA ASN A 230 0.66 -10.95 1.69
C ASN A 230 0.83 -10.49 3.14
N PRO A 231 0.87 -9.18 3.42
CA PRO A 231 1.03 -8.65 4.77
C PRO A 231 0.01 -9.15 5.80
N GLY A 232 -1.22 -9.44 5.35
CA GLY A 232 -2.30 -9.98 6.17
C GLY A 232 -2.07 -11.42 6.62
N VAL A 233 -1.22 -12.19 5.94
CA VAL A 233 -0.85 -13.55 6.34
C VAL A 233 0.33 -13.47 7.31
N GLN A 234 0.03 -13.16 8.58
CA GLN A 234 1.04 -12.86 9.61
C GLN A 234 2.17 -13.89 9.75
N GLY A 235 1.89 -15.18 9.55
CA GLY A 235 2.91 -16.24 9.59
C GLY A 235 3.98 -16.10 8.50
N GLU A 236 3.65 -15.54 7.34
CA GLU A 236 4.57 -15.44 6.20
C GLU A 236 5.72 -14.45 6.43
N TRP A 237 5.55 -13.50 7.36
CA TRP A 237 6.64 -12.61 7.79
C TRP A 237 7.85 -13.37 8.33
N TYR A 238 7.66 -14.62 8.82
CA TYR A 238 8.76 -15.50 9.18
C TYR A 238 9.73 -15.73 8.02
N TYR A 239 9.25 -15.82 6.77
CA TYR A 239 10.12 -16.08 5.63
C TYR A 239 11.04 -14.90 5.31
N ILE A 240 10.61 -13.65 5.61
CA ILE A 240 11.45 -12.46 5.55
C ILE A 240 12.51 -12.51 6.66
N VAL A 241 12.10 -12.78 7.91
CA VAL A 241 13.02 -12.95 9.05
C VAL A 241 14.09 -13.98 8.71
N LYS A 242 13.67 -15.13 8.18
CA LYS A 242 14.54 -16.24 7.83
C LYS A 242 15.53 -15.87 6.71
N ALA A 243 15.08 -15.15 5.68
CA ALA A 243 15.95 -14.67 4.61
C ALA A 243 17.01 -13.69 5.14
N ILE A 244 16.62 -12.77 6.04
CA ILE A 244 17.53 -11.81 6.68
C ILE A 244 18.57 -12.53 7.56
N GLU A 245 18.12 -13.50 8.37
CA GLU A 245 18.99 -14.33 9.23
C GLU A 245 19.99 -15.14 8.38
N GLU A 246 19.53 -15.84 7.34
CA GLU A 246 20.37 -16.69 6.49
C GLU A 246 21.34 -15.89 5.62
N ALA A 247 20.92 -14.74 5.09
CA ALA A 247 21.80 -13.85 4.33
C ALA A 247 22.84 -13.15 5.23
N ARG A 248 22.66 -13.21 6.56
CA ARG A 248 23.52 -12.56 7.56
C ARG A 248 23.67 -11.05 7.29
N VAL A 249 22.55 -10.41 6.98
CA VAL A 249 22.44 -8.95 6.81
C VAL A 249 21.86 -8.27 8.06
N GLY A 250 21.18 -9.03 8.92
CA GLY A 250 20.76 -8.60 10.26
C GLY A 250 21.90 -8.58 11.29
N LYS A 251 21.67 -7.91 12.43
CA LYS A 251 22.44 -8.05 13.66
C LYS A 251 22.33 -9.50 14.15
N ASN A 252 23.36 -10.00 14.82
CA ASN A 252 23.32 -11.33 15.41
C ASN A 252 22.17 -11.41 16.43
N ASN A 253 21.24 -12.34 16.23
CA ASN A 253 20.12 -12.62 17.14
C ASN A 253 19.18 -11.43 17.43
N PHE A 254 18.77 -10.68 16.41
CA PHE A 254 17.72 -9.66 16.61
C PHE A 254 16.40 -10.30 17.10
N ALA A 255 15.69 -9.60 17.98
CA ALA A 255 14.40 -10.05 18.48
C ALA A 255 13.31 -9.88 17.40
N VAL A 256 12.33 -10.79 17.37
CA VAL A 256 11.18 -10.70 16.46
C VAL A 256 10.41 -9.39 16.67
N THR A 257 10.33 -8.89 17.90
CA THR A 257 9.72 -7.59 18.22
C THR A 257 10.45 -6.44 17.55
N SER A 258 11.79 -6.42 17.62
CA SER A 258 12.62 -5.41 16.94
C SER A 258 12.49 -5.49 15.42
N PHE A 259 12.35 -6.70 14.87
CA PHE A 259 12.04 -6.88 13.45
C PHE A 259 10.69 -6.27 13.08
N ILE A 260 9.66 -6.54 13.87
CA ILE A 260 8.34 -5.95 13.66
C ILE A 260 8.43 -4.43 13.71
N ASP A 261 9.08 -3.86 14.73
CA ASP A 261 9.28 -2.42 14.84
C ASP A 261 10.01 -1.83 13.63
N GLN A 262 11.03 -2.53 13.11
CA GLN A 262 11.74 -2.13 11.90
C GLN A 262 10.83 -2.12 10.66
N MET A 263 10.07 -3.20 10.45
CA MET A 263 9.18 -3.32 9.28
C MET A 263 8.07 -2.27 9.34
N LEU A 264 7.52 -2.00 10.52
CA LEU A 264 6.51 -0.96 10.73
C LEU A 264 7.06 0.44 10.45
N ASP A 265 8.30 0.71 10.82
CA ASP A 265 8.94 2.00 10.55
C ASP A 265 9.20 2.20 9.04
N TRP A 266 9.62 1.14 8.35
CA TRP A 266 9.97 1.18 6.93
C TRP A 266 8.78 1.08 5.97
N TYR A 267 7.74 0.35 6.37
CA TYR A 267 6.55 0.07 5.56
C TYR A 267 5.25 0.40 6.31
N PRO A 268 5.06 1.63 6.81
CA PRO A 268 3.89 1.97 7.63
C PRO A 268 2.57 1.75 6.88
N THR A 269 2.54 1.95 5.56
CA THR A 269 1.35 1.76 4.70
C THR A 269 0.90 0.32 4.59
N VAL A 270 1.78 -0.64 4.90
CA VAL A 270 1.47 -2.08 4.90
C VAL A 270 0.58 -2.46 6.10
N PHE A 271 0.53 -1.62 7.14
CA PHE A 271 -0.14 -1.93 8.39
C PHE A 271 -1.29 -0.93 8.64
N SER A 272 -2.53 -1.33 8.34
CA SER A 272 -3.72 -0.52 8.59
C SER A 272 -4.27 -0.75 10.01
N ILE A 273 -3.90 0.10 10.97
CA ILE A 273 -4.34 -0.02 12.36
C ILE A 273 -4.75 1.34 12.92
N ALA A 274 -5.96 1.40 13.49
CA ALA A 274 -6.63 2.65 13.84
C ALA A 274 -6.21 3.23 15.20
N SER A 275 -5.70 2.41 16.13
CA SER A 275 -5.36 2.86 17.49
C SER A 275 -4.08 2.23 18.07
N SER A 276 -3.50 2.89 19.08
CA SER A 276 -2.30 2.43 19.79
C SER A 276 -2.51 1.11 20.56
N ASP A 277 -3.71 0.88 21.09
CA ASP A 277 -4.01 -0.36 21.80
C ASP A 277 -4.18 -1.54 20.84
N GLU A 278 -4.80 -1.32 19.68
CA GLU A 278 -4.85 -2.29 18.59
C GLU A 278 -3.44 -2.56 18.04
N TRP A 279 -2.58 -1.55 18.00
CA TRP A 279 -1.18 -1.68 17.59
C TRP A 279 -0.42 -2.66 18.47
N ASN A 280 -0.50 -2.50 19.78
CA ASN A 280 0.17 -3.37 20.74
C ASN A 280 -0.41 -4.80 20.73
N LYS A 281 -1.71 -4.94 20.47
CA LYS A 281 -2.32 -6.25 20.25
C LYS A 281 -1.81 -6.89 18.96
N TYR A 282 -1.80 -6.15 17.85
CA TYR A 282 -1.35 -6.64 16.56
C TYR A 282 0.12 -7.09 16.60
N LYS A 283 1.03 -6.27 17.15
CA LYS A 283 2.44 -6.65 17.33
C LYS A 283 2.61 -7.98 18.06
N ARG A 284 1.85 -8.18 19.14
CA ARG A 284 1.87 -9.43 19.92
C ARG A 284 1.37 -10.62 19.09
N HIS A 285 0.29 -10.44 18.33
CA HIS A 285 -0.25 -11.50 17.46
C HIS A 285 0.74 -11.84 16.34
N LEU A 286 1.29 -10.83 15.65
CA LEU A 286 2.29 -11.02 14.60
C LEU A 286 3.53 -11.75 15.13
N ALA A 287 4.07 -11.34 16.28
CA ALA A 287 5.21 -12.02 16.91
C ALA A 287 4.92 -13.48 17.23
N LYS A 288 3.70 -13.78 17.70
CA LYS A 288 3.23 -15.14 17.97
C LYS A 288 3.13 -15.95 16.67
N SER A 289 2.49 -15.41 15.64
CA SER A 289 2.33 -16.05 14.33
C SER A 289 3.68 -16.38 13.68
N ILE A 290 4.64 -15.44 13.71
CA ILE A 290 6.02 -15.67 13.23
C ILE A 290 6.69 -16.80 14.01
N SER A 291 6.50 -16.82 15.33
CA SER A 291 7.08 -17.86 16.20
C SER A 291 6.46 -19.23 15.98
N GLU A 292 5.15 -19.29 15.69
CA GLU A 292 4.43 -20.51 15.36
C GLU A 292 4.87 -21.06 13.99
N GLU A 293 4.96 -20.20 12.96
CA GLU A 293 5.49 -20.60 11.65
C GLU A 293 6.93 -21.12 11.78
N LYS A 294 7.81 -20.42 12.53
CA LYS A 294 9.19 -20.87 12.83
C LYS A 294 9.23 -22.25 13.47
N ARG A 295 8.24 -22.62 14.29
CA ARG A 295 8.18 -23.94 14.95
C ARG A 295 7.85 -25.06 13.97
N LEU A 296 7.04 -24.81 12.93
CA LEU A 296 6.74 -25.80 11.89
C LEU A 296 8.00 -26.28 11.18
N TRP A 297 8.98 -25.38 11.03
CA TRP A 297 10.23 -25.64 10.34
C TRP A 297 11.34 -26.24 11.22
N ARG A 298 11.03 -26.64 12.46
CA ARG A 298 11.97 -27.38 13.32
C ARG A 298 11.90 -28.86 13.00
N TYR A 299 13.04 -29.45 12.65
CA TYR A 299 13.11 -30.84 12.24
C TYR A 299 14.26 -31.59 12.91
N GLY A 300 14.05 -32.91 13.10
CA GLY A 300 15.03 -33.82 13.69
C GLY A 300 15.10 -33.75 15.23
N LYS A 301 15.85 -34.70 15.83
CA LYS A 301 16.02 -34.82 17.29
C LYS A 301 16.66 -33.57 17.93
N ALA A 302 17.51 -32.87 17.18
CA ALA A 302 18.16 -31.63 17.59
C ALA A 302 17.27 -30.37 17.47
N LYS A 303 16.05 -30.49 16.94
CA LYS A 303 15.11 -29.37 16.70
C LYS A 303 15.73 -28.21 15.90
N THR A 304 16.65 -28.54 14.98
CA THR A 304 17.29 -27.55 14.10
C THR A 304 16.28 -26.97 13.14
N ILE A 305 16.35 -25.66 12.92
CA ILE A 305 15.47 -24.95 12.00
C ILE A 305 15.98 -25.17 10.57
N ILE A 306 15.11 -25.69 9.69
CA ILE A 306 15.41 -25.96 8.27
C ILE A 306 15.81 -24.66 7.54
N THR A 307 16.76 -24.74 6.61
CA THR A 307 17.19 -23.60 5.77
C THR A 307 16.18 -23.31 4.66
N LEU A 308 16.10 -22.08 4.14
CA LEU A 308 15.18 -21.75 3.04
C LEU A 308 15.37 -22.67 1.81
N GLN A 309 16.62 -22.99 1.48
CA GLN A 309 16.96 -23.91 0.39
C GLN A 309 16.41 -25.33 0.64
N ASP A 310 16.52 -25.81 1.87
CA ASP A 310 16.15 -27.18 2.23
C ASP A 310 14.65 -27.36 2.53
N MET A 311 13.89 -26.27 2.73
CA MET A 311 12.44 -26.32 2.99
C MET A 311 11.70 -27.09 1.90
N TRP A 312 12.13 -26.96 0.64
CA TRP A 312 11.55 -27.67 -0.49
C TRP A 312 11.63 -29.20 -0.33
N ALA A 313 12.82 -29.70 0.02
CA ALA A 313 13.06 -31.13 0.21
C ALA A 313 12.26 -31.70 1.39
N LYS A 314 11.90 -30.85 2.37
CA LYS A 314 11.16 -31.25 3.57
C LYS A 314 9.65 -31.08 3.47
N ARG A 315 9.12 -30.55 2.36
CA ARG A 315 7.67 -30.33 2.17
C ARG A 315 6.81 -31.57 2.42
N LYS A 316 7.26 -32.74 1.94
CA LYS A 316 6.50 -34.01 2.02
C LYS A 316 6.33 -34.48 3.47
N TYR A 317 7.32 -34.23 4.32
CA TYR A 317 7.25 -34.60 5.74
C TYR A 317 6.32 -33.69 6.54
N LEU A 318 6.18 -32.43 6.12
CA LEU A 318 5.30 -31.45 6.74
C LEU A 318 3.89 -31.42 6.12
N GLN A 319 3.60 -32.33 5.18
CA GLN A 319 2.34 -32.39 4.43
C GLN A 319 1.93 -31.03 3.82
N MET A 320 2.92 -30.22 3.43
CA MET A 320 2.65 -28.92 2.83
C MET A 320 2.30 -29.05 1.35
N GLU A 321 1.27 -28.29 0.94
CA GLU A 321 0.86 -28.20 -0.45
C GLU A 321 2.01 -27.73 -1.35
N GLN A 322 2.11 -28.33 -2.53
CA GLN A 322 3.16 -28.01 -3.49
C GLN A 322 3.13 -26.54 -3.91
N ALA A 323 1.95 -26.01 -4.25
CA ALA A 323 1.77 -24.62 -4.68
C ALA A 323 2.19 -23.61 -3.59
N LYS A 324 1.87 -23.90 -2.32
CA LYS A 324 2.32 -23.07 -1.18
C LYS A 324 3.86 -23.06 -1.10
N MET A 325 4.50 -24.20 -1.28
CA MET A 325 5.96 -24.31 -1.26
C MET A 325 6.65 -23.67 -2.47
N GLU A 326 6.06 -23.78 -3.66
CA GLU A 326 6.43 -23.04 -4.88
C GLU A 326 6.43 -21.55 -4.63
N ARG A 327 5.35 -21.04 -4.04
CA ARG A 327 5.24 -19.63 -3.68
C ARG A 327 6.29 -19.22 -2.66
N ILE A 328 6.42 -19.93 -1.54
CA ILE A 328 7.39 -19.58 -0.48
C ILE A 328 8.83 -19.61 -1.02
N TYR A 329 9.18 -20.64 -1.78
CA TYR A 329 10.51 -20.76 -2.37
C TYR A 329 10.78 -19.60 -3.35
N SER A 330 9.80 -19.27 -4.18
CA SER A 330 9.88 -18.17 -5.14
C SER A 330 10.05 -16.81 -4.47
N ILE A 331 9.29 -16.55 -3.40
CA ILE A 331 9.36 -15.29 -2.65
C ILE A 331 10.64 -15.19 -1.82
N ALA A 332 10.87 -16.18 -0.95
CA ALA A 332 11.83 -16.05 0.13
C ALA A 332 13.23 -16.47 -0.28
N TYR A 333 13.39 -17.59 -1.01
CA TYR A 333 14.70 -18.08 -1.41
C TYR A 333 15.20 -17.37 -2.67
N THR A 334 14.47 -17.49 -3.78
CA THR A 334 14.90 -16.88 -5.04
C THR A 334 14.65 -15.37 -5.08
N GLY A 335 13.52 -14.91 -4.52
CA GLY A 335 13.09 -13.52 -4.56
C GLY A 335 13.85 -12.61 -3.60
N LEU A 336 14.00 -13.02 -2.32
CA LEU A 336 14.58 -12.17 -1.28
C LEU A 336 15.99 -12.59 -0.86
N TYR A 337 16.19 -13.83 -0.40
CA TYR A 337 17.47 -14.29 0.15
C TYR A 337 18.64 -14.08 -0.83
N LYS A 338 18.51 -14.53 -2.09
CA LYS A 338 19.56 -14.33 -3.10
C LYS A 338 19.88 -12.86 -3.31
N LYS A 339 18.85 -12.01 -3.44
CA LYS A 339 19.04 -10.55 -3.61
C LYS A 339 19.72 -9.91 -2.40
N LEU A 340 19.43 -10.37 -1.18
CA LEU A 340 20.11 -9.90 0.04
C LEU A 340 21.57 -10.34 0.08
N VAL A 341 21.89 -11.55 -0.37
CA VAL A 341 23.28 -12.03 -0.51
C VAL A 341 24.03 -11.19 -1.55
N ASP A 342 23.41 -10.93 -2.71
CA ASP A 342 24.01 -10.11 -3.76
C ASP A 342 24.21 -8.65 -3.31
N LEU A 343 23.23 -8.08 -2.60
CA LEU A 343 23.34 -6.75 -2.01
C LEU A 343 24.50 -6.67 -1.01
N LYS A 344 24.61 -7.65 -0.11
CA LYS A 344 25.71 -7.73 0.85
C LYS A 344 27.06 -7.81 0.16
N GLN A 345 27.21 -8.68 -0.85
CA GLN A 345 28.46 -8.81 -1.60
C GLN A 345 28.86 -7.52 -2.30
N ARG A 346 27.90 -6.75 -2.83
CA ARG A 346 28.17 -5.43 -3.40
C ARG A 346 28.69 -4.45 -2.35
N MET A 347 28.06 -4.40 -1.18
CA MET A 347 28.48 -3.52 -0.08
C MET A 347 29.86 -3.88 0.49
N ASP A 348 30.18 -5.17 0.60
CA ASP A 348 31.49 -5.64 1.04
C ASP A 348 32.61 -5.27 0.03
N LYS A 349 32.29 -5.30 -1.28
CA LYS A 349 33.23 -4.86 -2.34
C LYS A 349 33.46 -3.36 -2.32
N GLU A 350 32.41 -2.55 -2.17
CA GLU A 350 32.51 -1.09 -2.05
C GLU A 350 33.40 -0.68 -0.85
N LYS A 351 33.30 -1.41 0.27
CA LYS A 351 34.14 -1.18 1.45
C LYS A 351 35.60 -1.59 1.29
N SER A 352 35.90 -2.51 0.38
CA SER A 352 37.28 -2.97 0.13
C SER A 352 38.02 -2.07 -0.88
N GLN A 353 37.29 -1.15 -1.53
CA GLN A 353 37.82 -0.20 -2.51
C GLN A 353 37.95 1.23 -1.96
N GLN A 354 37.46 1.46 -0.75
CA GLN A 354 37.70 2.65 0.08
C GLN A 354 38.82 2.35 1.08
#